data_AF-A0A8J7CSC7-F1
#
_entry.id   AF-A0A8J7CSC7-F1
#
_cell.length_a   1.000
_cell.length_b   1.000
_cell.length_c   1.000
_cell.angle_alpha   90.00
_cell.angle_beta   90.00
_cell.angle_gamma   90.00
#
_symmetry.space_group_name_H-M   'P 1'
#
loop_
_entity.id
_entity.type
_entity.pdbx_description
1 polymer ?
#
loop_
_entity_poly.entity_id
_entity_poly.type
_entity_poly.pdbx_seq_one_letter_code
_entity_poly.pdbx_strand_id
1 'polypeptide(L)'
;MTIQWFPGHMAKARRQVEERLKLIDIVFELLDARIPSASQNPMMDEIVGHKPRIILLNKYDLADPAVTKEWVSFFERKGGHALPIDSLSGRGLEM
;
A
#
# COMPACT_ATOMS: atom_id res chain seq x y z
N MET A 1 1.29 19.87 -25.75
CA MET A 1 0.00 19.20 -25.44
C MET A 1 0.30 17.95 -24.66
N THR A 2 -0.07 17.93 -23.38
CA THR A 2 0.20 16.80 -22.48
C THR A 2 -0.92 15.79 -22.67
N ILE A 3 -0.62 14.65 -23.30
CA ILE A 3 -1.57 13.55 -23.46
C ILE A 3 -1.87 13.01 -22.06
N GLN A 4 -3.10 13.23 -21.57
CA GLN A 4 -3.58 12.59 -20.36
C GLN A 4 -3.88 11.12 -20.65
N TRP A 5 -3.02 10.22 -20.17
CA TRP A 5 -3.20 8.77 -20.27
C TRP A 5 -4.19 8.18 -19.26
N PHE A 6 -5.07 8.98 -18.68
CA PHE A 6 -6.10 8.50 -17.76
C PHE A 6 -7.45 8.48 -18.48
N PRO A 7 -7.88 7.34 -19.07
CA PRO A 7 -9.25 7.19 -19.53
C PRO A 7 -10.21 7.50 -18.36
N GLY A 8 -11.43 7.99 -18.63
CA GLY A 8 -12.36 8.50 -17.61
C GLY A 8 -12.60 7.58 -16.38
N HIS A 9 -12.33 6.28 -16.51
CA HIS A 9 -12.34 5.32 -15.41
C HIS A 9 -11.28 5.59 -14.32
N MET A 10 -10.07 6.03 -14.67
CA MET A 10 -9.01 6.33 -13.71
C MET A 10 -9.31 7.60 -12.91
N ALA A 11 -9.82 8.64 -13.58
CA ALA A 11 -10.28 9.86 -12.92
C ALA A 11 -11.46 9.59 -11.96
N LYS A 12 -12.40 8.75 -12.40
CA LYS A 12 -13.52 8.29 -11.55
C LYS A 12 -13.02 7.51 -10.33
N ALA A 13 -12.09 6.58 -10.50
CA ALA A 13 -11.52 5.80 -9.41
C ALA A 13 -10.79 6.69 -8.39
N ARG A 14 -9.95 7.62 -8.86
CA ARG A 14 -9.26 8.60 -8.01
C ARG A 14 -10.26 9.41 -7.18
N ARG A 15 -11.29 9.98 -7.81
CA ARG A 15 -12.32 10.75 -7.12
C ARG A 15 -13.06 9.93 -6.07
N GLN A 16 -13.42 8.68 -6.39
CA GLN A 16 -14.10 7.79 -5.44
C GLN A 16 -13.21 7.45 -4.24
N VAL A 17 -11.90 7.27 -4.45
CA VAL A 17 -10.94 7.06 -3.35
C VAL A 17 -10.82 8.30 -2.50
N GLU A 18 -10.65 9.49 -3.09
CA GLU A 18 -10.58 10.77 -2.38
C GLU A 18 -11.84 11.07 -1.55
N GLU A 19 -13.03 10.74 -2.07
CA GLU A 19 -14.30 10.89 -1.33
C GLU A 19 -14.38 9.92 -0.14
N ARG A 20 -13.98 8.65 -0.32
CA ARG A 20 -13.95 7.65 0.76
C ARG A 20 -12.90 7.96 1.82
N LEU A 21 -11.75 8.50 1.42
CA LEU A 21 -10.67 8.87 2.33
C LEU A 21 -11.16 9.83 3.41
N LYS A 22 -12.14 10.70 3.13
CA LYS A 22 -12.71 11.63 4.13
C LYS A 22 -13.48 10.93 5.25
N LEU A 23 -13.90 9.68 5.05
CA LEU A 23 -14.78 8.92 5.94
C LEU A 23 -14.04 7.93 6.85
N ILE A 24 -12.73 7.75 6.66
CA ILE A 24 -11.93 6.75 7.38
C ILE A 24 -10.81 7.42 8.17
N ASP A 25 -10.36 6.83 9.27
CA ASP A 25 -9.28 7.41 10.08
C ASP A 25 -7.88 6.94 9.63
N ILE A 26 -7.78 5.71 9.12
CA ILE A 26 -6.52 5.04 8.78
C ILE A 26 -6.66 4.38 7.41
N VAL A 27 -5.57 4.38 6.63
CA VAL A 27 -5.46 3.68 5.35
C VAL A 27 -4.59 2.44 5.50
N PHE A 28 -5.06 1.30 4.98
CA PHE A 28 -4.24 0.12 4.77
C PHE A 28 -3.80 0.07 3.30
N GLU A 29 -2.50 0.23 3.06
CA GLU A 29 -1.91 0.08 1.73
C GLU A 29 -1.41 -1.36 1.57
N LEU A 30 -2.15 -2.14 0.78
CA LEU A 30 -1.83 -3.56 0.54
C LEU A 30 -0.88 -3.70 -0.65
N LEU A 31 0.31 -4.23 -0.40
CA LEU A 31 1.36 -4.48 -1.39
C LEU A 31 1.67 -5.97 -1.51
N ASP A 32 2.31 -6.37 -2.61
CA ASP A 32 2.82 -7.75 -2.78
C ASP A 32 4.25 -7.84 -2.22
N ALA A 33 4.46 -8.67 -1.19
CA ALA A 33 5.74 -8.82 -0.50
C ALA A 33 6.89 -9.25 -1.42
N ARG A 34 6.60 -9.90 -2.55
CA ARG A 34 7.60 -10.34 -3.52
C ARG A 34 8.18 -9.19 -4.33
N ILE A 35 7.41 -8.12 -4.51
CA ILE A 35 7.79 -6.93 -5.27
C ILE A 35 7.19 -5.65 -4.66
N PRO A 36 7.57 -5.26 -3.42
CA PRO A 36 6.87 -4.19 -2.69
C PRO A 36 6.92 -2.84 -3.41
N SER A 37 8.09 -2.44 -3.89
CA SER A 37 8.24 -1.16 -4.61
C SER A 37 7.54 -1.13 -5.98
N ALA A 38 7.46 -2.26 -6.69
CA ALA A 38 6.84 -2.30 -8.02
C ALA A 38 5.31 -2.46 -7.96
N SER A 39 4.80 -3.06 -6.88
CA SER A 39 3.35 -3.17 -6.64
C SER A 39 2.72 -1.91 -6.05
N GLN A 40 3.54 -0.98 -5.56
CA GLN A 40 3.09 0.31 -5.04
C GLN A 40 2.62 1.25 -6.16
N ASN A 41 1.51 1.94 -5.92
CA ASN A 41 1.05 3.00 -6.81
C ASN A 41 1.92 4.26 -6.63
N PRO A 42 2.54 4.79 -7.70
CA PRO A 42 3.42 5.96 -7.60
C PRO A 42 2.72 7.24 -7.10
N MET A 43 1.39 7.30 -7.18
CA MET A 43 0.57 8.42 -6.73
C MET A 43 0.00 8.23 -5.31
N MET A 44 0.37 7.15 -4.60
CA MET A 44 -0.28 6.82 -3.33
C MET A 44 -0.04 7.87 -2.24
N ASP A 45 1.17 8.43 -2.20
CA ASP A 45 1.51 9.51 -1.27
C ASP A 45 0.66 10.78 -1.55
N GLU A 46 0.35 11.08 -2.83
CA GLU A 46 -0.53 12.20 -3.21
C GLU A 46 -2.00 11.94 -2.84
N ILE A 47 -2.47 10.70 -3.03
CA ILE A 47 -3.86 10.31 -2.78
C ILE A 47 -4.16 10.29 -1.28
N VAL A 48 -3.29 9.69 -0.47
CA VAL A 48 -3.50 9.49 0.98
C VAL A 48 -3.17 10.76 1.78
N GLY A 49 -2.26 11.60 1.27
CA GLY A 49 -1.84 12.83 1.93
C GLY A 49 -1.24 12.56 3.31
N HIS A 50 -1.78 13.22 4.35
CA HIS A 50 -1.29 13.11 5.73
C HIS A 50 -2.03 12.07 6.59
N LYS A 51 -2.93 11.27 6.01
CA LYS A 51 -3.70 10.30 6.77
C LYS A 51 -2.80 9.16 7.27
N PRO A 52 -2.94 8.72 8.55
CA PRO A 52 -2.16 7.58 9.04
C PRO A 52 -2.30 6.36 8.13
N ARG A 53 -1.18 5.72 7.86
CA ARG A 53 -1.07 4.63 6.88
C ARG A 53 -0.29 3.45 7.45
N ILE A 54 -0.86 2.26 7.28
CA ILE A 54 -0.18 0.98 7.53
C ILE A 54 0.00 0.25 6.20
N ILE A 55 1.22 -0.17 5.92
CA ILE A 55 1.58 -0.93 4.73
C ILE A 55 1.51 -2.41 5.07
N LEU A 56 0.74 -3.17 4.30
CA LEU A 56 0.60 -4.61 4.47
C LEU A 56 1.34 -5.30 3.33
N LEU A 57 2.44 -5.98 3.63
CA LEU A 57 3.21 -6.78 2.67
C LEU A 57 2.59 -8.18 2.59
N ASN A 58 1.62 -8.33 1.69
CA ASN A 58 0.86 -9.57 1.55
C ASN A 58 1.62 -10.65 0.76
N LYS A 59 1.24 -11.91 0.94
CA LYS A 59 1.91 -13.09 0.37
C LYS A 59 3.35 -13.24 0.87
N TYR A 60 3.59 -12.86 2.12
CA TYR A 60 4.94 -12.95 2.70
C TYR A 60 5.47 -14.39 2.73
N ASP A 61 4.58 -15.38 2.75
CA ASP A 61 4.90 -16.81 2.66
C ASP A 61 5.57 -17.19 1.32
N LEU A 62 5.37 -16.39 0.27
CA LEU A 62 5.96 -16.57 -1.05
C LEU A 62 7.18 -15.67 -1.29
N ALA A 63 7.54 -14.82 -0.35
CA ALA A 63 8.65 -13.88 -0.45
C ALA A 63 9.85 -14.36 0.38
N ASP A 64 11.04 -13.87 0.05
CA ASP A 64 12.23 -14.13 0.86
C ASP A 64 12.08 -13.42 2.24
N PRO A 65 12.17 -14.14 3.37
CA PRO A 65 11.97 -13.55 4.70
C PRO A 65 13.00 -12.48 5.06
N ALA A 66 14.26 -12.63 4.64
CA ALA A 66 15.31 -11.67 4.92
C ALA A 66 15.09 -10.37 4.14
N VAL A 67 14.77 -10.49 2.84
CA VAL A 67 14.46 -9.34 1.98
C VAL A 67 13.16 -8.65 2.43
N THR A 68 12.16 -9.42 2.85
CA THR A 68 10.91 -8.86 3.40
C THR A 68 11.18 -8.02 4.64
N LYS A 69 12.08 -8.48 5.54
CA LYS A 69 12.50 -7.71 6.71
C LYS A 69 13.19 -6.40 6.33
N GLU A 70 14.04 -6.40 5.30
CA GLU A 70 14.67 -5.18 4.78
C GLU A 70 13.62 -4.19 4.26
N TRP A 71 12.58 -4.66 3.56
CA TRP A 71 11.46 -3.84 3.11
C TRP A 71 10.65 -3.27 4.26
N VAL A 72 10.35 -4.07 5.30
CA VAL A 72 9.69 -3.58 6.51
C VAL A 72 10.49 -2.42 7.11
N SER A 73 11.79 -2.62 7.34
CA SER A 73 12.65 -1.57 7.87
C SER A 73 12.77 -0.35 6.95
N PHE A 74 12.72 -0.54 5.62
CA PHE A 74 12.70 0.57 4.67
C PHE A 74 11.45 1.43 4.84
N PHE A 75 10.27 0.82 4.93
CA PHE A 75 9.01 1.55 5.10
C PHE A 75 8.89 2.21 6.49
N GLU A 76 9.39 1.56 7.53
CA GLU A 76 9.48 2.14 8.88
C GLU A 76 10.36 3.39 8.92
N ARG A 77 11.52 3.36 8.25
CA ARG A 77 12.38 4.55 8.11
C ARG A 77 11.75 5.69 7.33
N LYS A 78 10.82 5.40 6.40
CA LYS A 78 10.05 6.41 5.65
C LYS A 78 8.90 7.01 6.50
N GLY A 79 8.76 6.60 7.77
CA GLY A 79 7.74 7.10 8.70
C GLY A 79 6.40 6.38 8.61
N GLY A 80 6.34 5.23 7.94
CA GLY A 80 5.16 4.35 7.93
C GLY A 80 5.27 3.20 8.94
N HIS A 81 4.21 2.42 9.08
CA HIS A 81 4.29 1.10 9.71
C HIS A 81 4.08 0.03 8.64
N ALA A 82 4.90 -1.03 8.66
CA ALA A 82 4.81 -2.11 7.69
C ALA A 82 4.68 -3.48 8.38
N LEU A 83 3.74 -4.30 7.91
CA LEU A 83 3.47 -5.62 8.47
C LEU A 83 3.49 -6.67 7.35
N PRO A 84 4.33 -7.71 7.45
CA PRO A 84 4.23 -8.87 6.57
C PRO A 84 3.03 -9.74 6.97
N ILE A 85 2.16 -10.03 6.00
CA ILE A 85 0.94 -10.80 6.24
C ILE A 85 0.73 -11.86 5.16
N ASP A 86 0.04 -12.93 5.51
CA ASP A 86 -0.52 -13.90 4.59
C ASP A 86 -2.03 -13.87 4.76
N SER A 87 -2.70 -13.16 3.85
CA SER A 87 -4.15 -12.98 3.91
C SER A 87 -4.94 -14.26 3.71
N LEU A 88 -4.33 -15.34 3.18
CA LEU A 88 -5.02 -16.61 2.94
C LEU A 88 -5.01 -17.51 4.17
N SER A 89 -3.85 -17.63 4.83
CA SER A 89 -3.75 -18.42 6.07
C SER A 89 -4.13 -17.63 7.33
N GLY A 90 -4.20 -16.29 7.24
CA GLY A 90 -4.42 -15.41 8.37
C GLY A 90 -3.16 -15.10 9.18
N ARG A 91 -2.01 -15.66 8.82
CA ARG A 91 -0.74 -15.38 9.52
C ARG A 91 -0.34 -13.91 9.39
N GLY A 92 0.17 -13.34 10.48
CA GLY A 92 0.56 -11.93 10.54
C GLY A 92 -0.61 -10.96 10.73
N LEU A 93 -1.85 -11.45 10.83
CA LEU A 93 -3.05 -10.65 11.19
C LEU A 93 -3.44 -10.77 12.67
N GLU A 94 -2.66 -11.50 13.46
CA GLU A 94 -2.85 -11.62 14.90
C GLU A 94 -2.44 -10.30 15.56
N MET A 95 -3.44 -9.55 16.02
CA MET A 95 -3.28 -8.35 16.86
C MET A 95 -3.63 -8.67 18.30
#